data_AF-A0A351TQ27-F1
#
_entry.id   AF-A0A351TQ27-F1
#
_cell.length_a   1.000
_cell.length_b   1.000
_cell.length_c   1.000
_cell.angle_alpha   90.00
_cell.angle_beta   90.00
_cell.angle_gamma   90.00
#
_symmetry.space_group_name_H-M   'P 1'
#
loop_
_entity.id
_entity.type
_entity.pdbx_description
1 polymer ?
#
loop_
_entity_poly.entity_id
_entity_poly.type
_entity_poly.pdbx_seq_one_letter_code
_entity_poly.pdbx_strand_id
1 'polypeptide(L)'
;MFWGDIICGHPELYSQLPGEVICLNWGYGDNQPERETEILHSVGATQYLCPGVRGWNTWVNMIRGGYRNITRMCGYARKHEAVGMLNTDWGDFGHINHPIFSIPGIIFGAVCSWGEKVPAFEELCRQISILEFGDASGELLGCLDKINETMTFSWYHAVTLREWALKGFDHDKLLKFFEEEDMSKVPERNARIDEIEVELRKISRSMDSSQRRIAEYTHISLEMTRVWNEVGVFLDQLRKGEKPENGREIAARLERCLHYYQQIWRENSKEGDIMRISEVFCWYADVLRK
;
A
#
# COMPACT_ATOMS: atom_id res chain seq x y z
N MET A 1 -9.25 22.87 -9.50
CA MET A 1 -8.41 21.67 -9.71
C MET A 1 -9.31 20.53 -10.16
N PHE A 2 -8.86 19.69 -11.09
CA PHE A 2 -9.58 18.50 -11.56
C PHE A 2 -8.59 17.47 -12.11
N TRP A 3 -8.94 16.18 -12.12
CA TRP A 3 -8.08 15.12 -12.68
C TRP A 3 -7.89 15.30 -14.20
N GLY A 4 -6.63 15.37 -14.62
CA GLY A 4 -6.24 15.77 -15.98
C GLY A 4 -6.36 14.69 -17.05
N ASP A 5 -6.77 13.47 -16.70
CA ASP A 5 -6.80 12.29 -17.58
C ASP A 5 -7.47 12.52 -18.93
N ILE A 6 -8.64 13.15 -18.88
CA ILE A 6 -9.45 13.40 -20.05
C ILE A 6 -8.71 14.34 -21.00
N ILE A 7 -8.00 15.34 -20.46
CA ILE A 7 -7.18 16.26 -21.26
C ILE A 7 -5.92 15.57 -21.77
N CYS A 8 -5.31 14.63 -21.01
CA CYS A 8 -4.22 13.82 -21.55
C CYS A 8 -4.66 12.97 -22.75
N GLY A 9 -5.90 12.44 -22.72
CA GLY A 9 -6.49 11.68 -23.84
C GLY A 9 -6.98 12.56 -25.00
N HIS A 10 -7.39 13.79 -24.70
CA HIS A 10 -7.99 14.75 -25.63
C HIS A 10 -7.41 16.17 -25.44
N PRO A 11 -6.12 16.38 -25.73
CA PRO A 11 -5.43 17.65 -25.48
C PRO A 11 -6.07 18.84 -26.20
N GLU A 12 -6.69 18.62 -27.35
CA GLU A 12 -7.41 19.62 -28.13
C GLU A 12 -8.56 20.30 -27.37
N LEU A 13 -9.13 19.61 -26.36
CA LEU A 13 -10.24 20.12 -25.57
C LEU A 13 -9.79 21.13 -24.50
N TYR A 14 -8.49 21.23 -24.20
CA TYR A 14 -8.00 22.10 -23.12
C TYR A 14 -8.40 23.58 -23.34
N SER A 15 -8.40 24.04 -24.59
CA SER A 15 -8.80 25.40 -24.96
C SER A 15 -10.25 25.77 -24.62
N GLN A 16 -11.10 24.78 -24.32
CA GLN A 16 -12.50 24.98 -23.93
C GLN A 16 -12.67 25.13 -22.41
N LEU A 17 -11.63 24.85 -21.62
CA LEU A 17 -11.67 24.97 -20.17
C LEU A 17 -11.42 26.42 -19.70
N PRO A 18 -11.96 26.82 -18.54
CA PRO A 18 -11.62 28.11 -17.92
C PRO A 18 -10.11 28.19 -17.65
N GLY A 19 -9.48 29.35 -17.90
CA GLY A 19 -8.02 29.50 -17.77
C GLY A 19 -7.49 29.36 -16.33
N GLU A 20 -8.38 29.43 -15.33
CA GLU A 20 -8.07 29.33 -13.90
C GLU A 20 -8.00 27.88 -13.39
N VAL A 21 -8.32 26.89 -14.23
CA VAL A 21 -8.28 25.49 -13.81
C VAL A 21 -6.83 24.97 -13.74
N ILE A 22 -6.61 24.07 -12.80
CA ILE A 22 -5.34 23.35 -12.63
C ILE A 22 -5.61 21.87 -12.88
N CYS A 23 -4.90 21.28 -13.82
CA CYS A 23 -4.90 19.86 -14.11
C CYS A 23 -4.11 19.10 -13.04
N LEU A 24 -4.75 18.12 -12.40
CA LEU A 24 -4.10 17.16 -11.52
C LEU A 24 -3.58 16.00 -12.39
N ASN A 25 -2.30 16.06 -12.73
CA ASN A 25 -1.60 15.06 -13.54
C ASN A 25 -1.09 13.94 -12.62
N TRP A 26 -1.83 12.84 -12.55
CA TRP A 26 -1.46 11.73 -11.68
C TRP A 26 -0.67 10.65 -12.41
N GLY A 27 0.10 9.93 -11.62
CA GLY A 27 0.90 8.82 -12.09
C GLY A 27 1.57 8.16 -10.91
N TYR A 28 1.25 6.89 -10.68
CA TYR A 28 1.64 6.19 -9.45
C TYR A 28 2.63 5.04 -9.69
N GLY A 29 3.07 4.79 -10.93
CA GLY A 29 4.06 3.75 -11.25
C GLY A 29 5.45 4.08 -10.68
N ASP A 30 6.20 3.08 -10.22
CA ASP A 30 7.60 3.27 -9.82
C ASP A 30 8.52 3.59 -11.01
N ASN A 31 8.07 3.20 -12.21
CA ASN A 31 8.60 3.54 -13.51
C ASN A 31 7.72 4.52 -14.30
N GLN A 32 6.91 5.35 -13.60
CA GLN A 32 5.94 6.25 -14.22
C GLN A 32 6.55 7.00 -15.42
N PRO A 33 5.94 6.92 -16.62
CA PRO A 33 6.42 7.64 -17.78
C PRO A 33 6.23 9.16 -17.64
N GLU A 34 7.03 9.90 -18.40
CA GLU A 34 6.96 11.37 -18.48
C GLU A 34 5.82 11.87 -19.39
N ARG A 35 5.30 10.98 -20.25
CA ARG A 35 4.44 11.28 -21.40
C ARG A 35 3.27 12.20 -21.06
N GLU A 36 2.50 11.90 -20.03
CA GLU A 36 1.31 12.65 -19.65
C GLU A 36 1.65 14.07 -19.21
N THR A 37 2.81 14.24 -18.55
CA THR A 37 3.33 15.55 -18.15
C THR A 37 3.68 16.41 -19.36
N GLU A 38 4.36 15.81 -20.35
CA GLU A 38 4.73 16.48 -21.59
C GLU A 38 3.49 16.89 -22.41
N ILE A 39 2.48 16.01 -22.51
CA ILE A 39 1.22 16.31 -23.21
C ILE A 39 0.55 17.54 -22.59
N LEU A 40 0.35 17.55 -21.27
CA LEU A 40 -0.30 18.67 -20.57
C LEU A 40 0.53 19.97 -20.68
N HIS A 41 1.85 19.89 -20.59
CA HIS A 41 2.71 21.05 -20.77
C HIS A 41 2.62 21.61 -22.19
N SER A 42 2.58 20.75 -23.21
CA SER A 42 2.53 21.16 -24.63
C SER A 42 1.29 21.97 -25.02
N VAL A 43 0.17 21.79 -24.31
CA VAL A 43 -1.06 22.57 -24.51
C VAL A 43 -1.16 23.80 -23.59
N GLY A 44 -0.10 24.09 -22.83
CA GLY A 44 -0.05 25.19 -21.88
C GLY A 44 -0.90 24.96 -20.63
N ALA A 45 -1.14 23.69 -20.25
CA ALA A 45 -1.95 23.41 -19.08
C ALA A 45 -1.22 23.76 -17.78
N THR A 46 -1.89 24.50 -16.91
CA THR A 46 -1.42 24.68 -15.53
C THR A 46 -1.61 23.35 -14.79
N GLN A 47 -0.53 22.76 -14.29
CA GLN A 47 -0.59 21.40 -13.72
C GLN A 47 0.06 21.25 -12.35
N TYR A 48 -0.54 20.39 -11.52
CA TYR A 48 0.11 19.75 -10.38
C TYR A 48 0.44 18.31 -10.74
N LEU A 49 1.64 17.85 -10.42
CA LEU A 49 1.95 16.43 -10.50
C LEU A 49 1.52 15.74 -9.22
N CYS A 50 0.85 14.60 -9.38
CA CYS A 50 0.20 13.88 -8.29
C CYS A 50 0.79 12.47 -8.15
N PRO A 51 1.96 12.33 -7.50
CA PRO A 51 2.56 11.03 -7.21
C PRO A 51 1.81 10.33 -6.07
N GLY A 52 2.05 9.03 -5.89
CA GLY A 52 1.44 8.21 -4.85
C GLY A 52 2.43 7.75 -3.79
N VAL A 53 2.01 7.76 -2.51
CA VAL A 53 2.78 7.13 -1.41
C VAL A 53 2.72 5.60 -1.43
N ARG A 54 1.95 5.02 -2.37
CA ARG A 54 1.87 3.57 -2.66
C ARG A 54 1.37 2.72 -1.47
N GLY A 55 0.32 3.18 -0.77
CA GLY A 55 -0.28 2.49 0.38
C GLY A 55 -1.51 1.62 0.08
N TRP A 56 -2.26 1.93 -0.98
CA TRP A 56 -3.53 1.25 -1.27
C TRP A 56 -3.38 -0.27 -1.38
N ASN A 57 -4.34 -1.04 -0.85
CA ASN A 57 -4.35 -2.52 -0.83
C ASN A 57 -3.17 -3.20 -0.12
N THR A 58 -2.43 -2.50 0.73
CA THR A 58 -1.26 -3.05 1.42
C THR A 58 -1.37 -2.85 2.93
N TRP A 59 -0.77 -3.74 3.73
CA TRP A 59 -0.69 -3.57 5.19
C TRP A 59 0.39 -2.58 5.61
N VAL A 60 1.44 -2.47 4.79
CA VAL A 60 2.53 -1.49 4.85
C VAL A 60 2.82 -1.04 3.43
N ASN A 61 2.92 0.28 3.24
CA ASN A 61 3.12 0.91 1.95
C ASN A 61 4.34 0.34 1.22
N MET A 62 4.34 0.40 -0.12
CA MET A 62 5.53 0.09 -0.93
C MET A 62 6.54 1.25 -0.85
N ILE A 63 7.29 1.34 0.25
CA ILE A 63 8.14 2.50 0.57
C ILE A 63 9.10 2.86 -0.57
N ARG A 64 9.89 1.90 -1.07
CA ARG A 64 10.79 2.14 -2.22
C ARG A 64 10.05 2.46 -3.50
N GLY A 65 8.88 1.86 -3.73
CA GLY A 65 8.01 2.19 -4.85
C GLY A 65 7.56 3.65 -4.79
N GLY A 66 7.14 4.11 -3.61
CA GLY A 66 6.73 5.49 -3.36
C GLY A 66 7.89 6.46 -3.59
N TYR A 67 9.08 6.16 -3.05
CA TYR A 67 10.28 6.97 -3.29
C TYR A 67 10.60 7.12 -4.78
N ARG A 68 10.61 6.01 -5.54
CA ARG A 68 10.91 6.02 -6.98
C ARG A 68 9.87 6.85 -7.75
N ASN A 69 8.59 6.64 -7.46
CA ASN A 69 7.50 7.37 -8.10
C ASN A 69 7.59 8.88 -7.81
N ILE A 70 7.66 9.26 -6.53
CA ILE A 70 7.70 10.65 -6.10
C ILE A 70 8.93 11.37 -6.65
N THR A 71 10.11 10.76 -6.58
CA THR A 71 11.35 11.37 -7.09
C THR A 71 11.27 11.65 -8.58
N ARG A 72 10.74 10.69 -9.36
CA ARG A 72 10.53 10.86 -10.82
C ARG A 72 9.53 11.98 -11.11
N MET A 73 8.38 11.96 -10.45
CA MET A 73 7.33 12.95 -10.67
C MET A 73 7.80 14.36 -10.28
N CYS A 74 8.54 14.54 -9.18
CA CYS A 74 9.15 15.84 -8.87
C CYS A 74 10.18 16.27 -9.94
N GLY A 75 10.90 15.33 -10.54
CA GLY A 75 11.79 15.59 -11.67
C GLY A 75 11.03 16.10 -12.90
N TYR A 76 9.92 15.46 -13.25
CA TYR A 76 9.05 15.90 -14.35
C TYR A 76 8.42 17.25 -14.06
N ALA A 77 7.98 17.50 -12.83
CA ALA A 77 7.41 18.78 -12.41
C ALA A 77 8.38 19.93 -12.64
N ARG A 78 9.65 19.75 -12.26
CA ARG A 78 10.71 20.76 -12.51
C ARG A 78 10.99 20.94 -13.99
N LYS A 79 11.06 19.84 -14.77
CA LYS A 79 11.37 19.89 -16.20
C LYS A 79 10.26 20.56 -17.03
N HIS A 80 9.00 20.39 -16.64
CA HIS A 80 7.82 20.89 -17.35
C HIS A 80 7.11 22.04 -16.62
N GLU A 81 7.83 22.74 -15.75
CA GLU A 81 7.37 23.98 -15.10
C GLU A 81 6.00 23.83 -14.41
N ALA A 82 5.74 22.66 -13.82
CA ALA A 82 4.52 22.42 -13.07
C ALA A 82 4.47 23.35 -11.84
N VAL A 83 3.28 23.85 -11.53
CA VAL A 83 3.11 24.86 -10.47
C VAL A 83 3.06 24.25 -9.06
N GLY A 84 3.14 22.93 -8.93
CA GLY A 84 3.18 22.26 -7.64
C GLY A 84 3.10 20.75 -7.69
N MET A 85 3.15 20.16 -6.49
CA MET A 85 3.00 18.73 -6.24
C MET A 85 1.79 18.49 -5.34
N LEU A 86 1.08 17.39 -5.57
CA LEU A 86 0.02 16.90 -4.69
C LEU A 86 0.28 15.42 -4.37
N ASN A 87 1.01 15.15 -3.29
CA ASN A 87 1.27 13.79 -2.84
C ASN A 87 -0.03 13.11 -2.42
N THR A 88 -0.40 12.05 -3.14
CA THR A 88 -1.63 11.29 -2.91
C THR A 88 -1.40 10.07 -2.04
N ASP A 89 -2.37 9.81 -1.17
CA ASP A 89 -2.50 8.56 -0.41
C ASP A 89 -3.90 7.98 -0.64
N TRP A 90 -3.97 6.92 -1.43
CA TRP A 90 -5.23 6.31 -1.85
C TRP A 90 -5.62 5.15 -0.93
N GLY A 91 -6.92 5.02 -0.72
CA GLY A 91 -7.52 4.08 0.22
C GLY A 91 -8.40 3.02 -0.41
N ASP A 92 -8.02 2.55 -1.59
CA ASP A 92 -8.81 1.57 -2.33
C ASP A 92 -9.09 0.35 -1.44
N PHE A 93 -10.33 -0.14 -1.53
CA PHE A 93 -10.84 -1.26 -0.73
C PHE A 93 -10.71 -1.06 0.79
N GLY A 94 -10.93 0.18 1.27
CA GLY A 94 -11.12 0.48 2.68
C GLY A 94 -9.90 1.04 3.41
N HIS A 95 -8.80 1.32 2.71
CA HIS A 95 -7.57 1.91 3.28
C HIS A 95 -7.04 1.11 4.48
N ILE A 96 -6.69 -0.16 4.27
CA ILE A 96 -6.38 -1.08 5.37
C ILE A 96 -5.06 -0.81 6.12
N ASN A 97 -4.13 -0.07 5.52
CA ASN A 97 -2.87 0.34 6.15
C ASN A 97 -3.10 1.35 7.27
N HIS A 98 -2.25 1.29 8.29
CA HIS A 98 -2.20 2.37 9.29
C HIS A 98 -1.61 3.65 8.66
N PRO A 99 -2.20 4.85 8.89
CA PRO A 99 -1.75 6.10 8.25
C PRO A 99 -0.27 6.46 8.50
N ILE A 100 0.31 5.95 9.59
CA ILE A 100 1.74 6.16 9.89
C ILE A 100 2.67 5.65 8.78
N PHE A 101 2.25 4.62 8.03
CA PHE A 101 3.06 4.05 6.95
C PHE A 101 3.10 4.93 5.71
N SER A 102 2.25 5.95 5.62
CA SER A 102 2.27 6.96 4.57
C SER A 102 3.22 8.13 4.86
N ILE A 103 3.62 8.32 6.12
CA ILE A 103 4.53 9.40 6.55
C ILE A 103 5.86 9.41 5.77
N PRO A 104 6.56 8.28 5.54
CA PRO A 104 7.75 8.27 4.69
C PRO A 104 7.50 8.85 3.29
N GLY A 105 6.39 8.47 2.66
CA GLY A 105 6.01 8.98 1.33
C GLY A 105 5.68 10.48 1.33
N ILE A 106 5.07 10.98 2.41
CA ILE A 106 4.83 12.43 2.57
C ILE A 106 6.16 13.18 2.70
N ILE A 107 7.10 12.66 3.50
CA ILE A 107 8.43 13.26 3.67
C ILE A 107 9.22 13.21 2.36
N PHE A 108 9.17 12.11 1.61
CA PHE A 108 9.78 12.04 0.26
C PHE A 108 9.24 13.15 -0.64
N GLY A 109 7.92 13.42 -0.59
CA GLY A 109 7.30 14.54 -1.30
C GLY A 109 7.96 15.86 -0.97
N ALA A 110 8.00 16.20 0.32
CA ALA A 110 8.58 17.45 0.82
C ALA A 110 10.05 17.60 0.42
N VAL A 111 10.86 16.55 0.59
CA VAL A 111 12.29 16.57 0.24
C VAL A 111 12.48 16.73 -1.27
N CYS A 112 11.73 15.98 -2.08
CA CYS A 112 11.90 15.99 -3.54
C CYS A 112 11.36 17.25 -4.23
N SER A 113 10.32 17.88 -3.65
CA SER A 113 9.72 19.12 -4.19
C SER A 113 10.48 20.37 -3.79
N TRP A 114 11.12 20.38 -2.60
CA TRP A 114 11.86 21.55 -2.09
C TRP A 114 13.37 21.47 -2.34
N GLY A 115 13.95 20.26 -2.27
CA GLY A 115 15.39 20.05 -2.35
C GLY A 115 15.92 19.96 -3.78
N GLU A 116 17.02 20.67 -4.05
CA GLU A 116 17.76 20.52 -5.32
C GLU A 116 18.52 19.20 -5.42
N LYS A 117 18.93 18.64 -4.27
CA LYS A 117 19.70 17.39 -4.17
C LYS A 117 18.94 16.40 -3.29
N VAL A 118 18.25 15.48 -3.93
CA VAL A 118 17.52 14.38 -3.25
C VAL A 118 18.54 13.33 -2.81
N PRO A 119 18.62 12.96 -1.51
CA PRO A 119 19.49 11.89 -1.05
C PRO A 119 19.10 10.54 -1.68
N ALA A 120 20.05 9.61 -1.76
CA ALA A 120 19.74 8.23 -2.16
C ALA A 120 18.71 7.59 -1.20
N PHE A 121 17.96 6.60 -1.69
CA PHE A 121 16.88 5.94 -0.96
C PHE A 121 17.33 5.49 0.44
N GLU A 122 18.45 4.78 0.52
CA GLU A 122 18.95 4.20 1.77
C GLU A 122 19.29 5.30 2.79
N GLU A 123 19.89 6.41 2.34
CA GLU A 123 20.25 7.52 3.21
C GLU A 123 19.02 8.30 3.69
N LEU A 124 18.05 8.53 2.80
CA LEU A 124 16.81 9.21 3.19
C LEU A 124 15.99 8.36 4.17
N CYS A 125 15.89 7.05 3.93
CA CYS A 125 15.27 6.11 4.86
C CYS A 125 15.97 6.09 6.22
N ARG A 126 17.31 6.14 6.25
CA ARG A 126 18.09 6.23 7.49
C ARG A 126 17.78 7.53 8.25
N GLN A 127 17.75 8.67 7.56
CA GLN A 127 17.43 9.96 8.16
C GLN A 127 16.02 9.99 8.74
N ILE A 128 15.01 9.51 8.01
CA ILE A 128 13.63 9.47 8.49
C ILE A 128 13.49 8.53 9.69
N SER A 129 14.14 7.36 9.66
CA SER A 129 14.12 6.42 10.79
C SER A 129 14.60 7.09 12.08
N ILE A 130 15.68 7.88 12.00
CA ILE A 130 16.24 8.60 13.16
C ILE A 130 15.36 9.80 13.55
N LEU A 131 15.02 10.66 12.60
CA LEU A 131 14.44 11.97 12.88
C LEU A 131 12.93 11.94 13.13
N GLU A 132 12.19 11.14 12.36
CA GLU A 132 10.73 11.04 12.48
C GLU A 132 10.35 9.96 13.50
N PHE A 133 10.99 8.80 13.42
CA PHE A 133 10.59 7.63 14.21
C PHE A 133 11.44 7.39 15.44
N GLY A 134 12.48 8.21 15.68
CA GLY A 134 13.31 8.11 16.88
C GLY A 134 14.10 6.80 16.99
N ASP A 135 14.33 6.09 15.88
CA ASP A 135 15.17 4.90 15.82
C ASP A 135 16.65 5.29 15.66
N ALA A 136 17.43 5.17 16.74
CA ALA A 136 18.84 5.55 16.73
C ALA A 136 19.73 4.68 15.83
N SER A 137 19.31 3.47 15.43
CA SER A 137 20.08 2.67 14.46
C SER A 137 19.88 3.15 13.02
N GLY A 138 18.75 3.81 12.74
CA GLY A 138 18.38 4.27 11.41
C GLY A 138 17.93 3.16 10.46
N GLU A 139 17.46 2.02 11.00
CA GLU A 139 17.15 0.82 10.23
C GLU A 139 15.65 0.60 10.01
N LEU A 140 14.78 1.28 10.78
CA LEU A 140 13.33 1.07 10.75
C LEU A 140 12.73 1.09 9.34
N LEU A 141 12.98 2.13 8.54
CA LEU A 141 12.38 2.20 7.20
C LEU A 141 12.93 1.13 6.25
N GLY A 142 14.19 0.73 6.43
CA GLY A 142 14.76 -0.40 5.71
C GLY A 142 14.08 -1.73 6.08
N CYS A 143 13.68 -1.88 7.34
CA CYS A 143 12.87 -3.01 7.81
C CYS A 143 11.46 -2.98 7.21
N LEU A 144 10.76 -1.82 7.26
CA LEU A 144 9.41 -1.64 6.72
C LEU A 144 9.34 -1.88 5.20
N ASP A 145 10.36 -1.45 4.44
CA ASP A 145 10.45 -1.59 2.97
C ASP A 145 10.31 -3.06 2.52
N LYS A 146 10.76 -4.01 3.37
CA LYS A 146 10.76 -5.45 3.08
C LYS A 146 9.38 -6.08 3.21
N ILE A 147 8.46 -5.47 3.95
CA ILE A 147 7.21 -6.12 4.38
C ILE A 147 6.29 -6.37 3.20
N ASN A 148 6.14 -5.39 2.32
CA ASN A 148 5.20 -5.47 1.21
C ASN A 148 5.46 -6.67 0.29
N GLU A 149 6.74 -7.01 0.07
CA GLU A 149 7.18 -8.11 -0.80
C GLU A 149 6.82 -9.51 -0.25
N THR A 150 6.45 -9.59 1.04
CA THR A 150 6.02 -10.84 1.68
C THR A 150 4.54 -11.15 1.46
N MET A 151 3.76 -10.19 0.95
CA MET A 151 2.35 -10.41 0.63
C MET A 151 2.21 -11.28 -0.64
N THR A 152 1.50 -12.39 -0.50
CA THR A 152 1.17 -13.31 -1.61
C THR A 152 -0.30 -13.35 -1.88
N PHE A 153 -1.14 -13.50 -0.85
CA PHE A 153 -2.57 -13.35 -1.04
C PHE A 153 -2.94 -11.90 -0.75
N SER A 154 -3.00 -11.09 -1.80
CA SER A 154 -3.20 -9.65 -1.63
C SER A 154 -4.62 -9.29 -1.18
N TRP A 155 -4.74 -8.15 -0.51
CA TRP A 155 -6.03 -7.60 -0.09
C TRP A 155 -6.97 -7.37 -1.28
N TYR A 156 -6.42 -6.92 -2.41
CA TYR A 156 -7.17 -6.77 -3.66
C TYR A 156 -7.85 -8.08 -4.09
N HIS A 157 -7.10 -9.19 -4.09
CA HIS A 157 -7.66 -10.50 -4.43
C HIS A 157 -8.67 -10.97 -3.40
N ALA A 158 -8.39 -10.80 -2.11
CA ALA A 158 -9.32 -11.18 -1.04
C ALA A 158 -10.69 -10.48 -1.18
N VAL A 159 -10.69 -9.16 -1.34
CA VAL A 159 -11.95 -8.41 -1.47
C VAL A 159 -12.65 -8.73 -2.78
N THR A 160 -11.92 -8.78 -3.90
CA THR A 160 -12.51 -9.02 -5.22
C THR A 160 -13.11 -10.41 -5.34
N LEU A 161 -12.42 -11.46 -4.85
CA LEU A 161 -12.95 -12.83 -4.85
C LEU A 161 -14.24 -12.94 -4.04
N ARG A 162 -14.26 -12.35 -2.83
CA ARG A 162 -15.48 -12.31 -2.01
C ARG A 162 -16.62 -11.59 -2.73
N GLU A 163 -16.36 -10.40 -3.26
CA GLU A 163 -17.39 -9.60 -3.93
C GLU A 163 -17.96 -10.32 -5.16
N TRP A 164 -17.10 -10.96 -5.97
CA TRP A 164 -17.53 -11.72 -7.14
C TRP A 164 -18.29 -12.98 -6.74
N ALA A 165 -17.85 -13.70 -5.70
CA ALA A 165 -18.56 -14.87 -5.19
C ALA A 165 -19.96 -14.50 -4.67
N LEU A 166 -20.10 -13.40 -3.92
CA LEU A 166 -21.40 -12.92 -3.44
C LEU A 166 -22.33 -12.45 -4.56
N LYS A 167 -21.78 -11.95 -5.67
CA LYS A 167 -22.52 -11.57 -6.89
C LYS A 167 -22.85 -12.76 -7.79
N GLY A 168 -22.49 -13.98 -7.41
CA GLY A 168 -22.75 -15.19 -8.19
C GLY A 168 -21.98 -15.24 -9.50
N PHE A 169 -20.76 -14.68 -9.53
CA PHE A 169 -19.88 -14.82 -10.69
C PHE A 169 -19.54 -16.30 -10.92
N ASP A 170 -19.31 -16.63 -12.18
CA ASP A 170 -18.95 -17.97 -12.62
C ASP A 170 -17.70 -18.51 -11.91
N HIS A 171 -17.74 -19.79 -11.53
CA HIS A 171 -16.68 -20.42 -10.74
C HIS A 171 -15.33 -20.43 -11.46
N ASP A 172 -15.32 -20.68 -12.78
CA ASP A 172 -14.07 -20.70 -13.55
C ASP A 172 -13.42 -19.32 -13.61
N LYS A 173 -14.22 -18.24 -13.57
CA LYS A 173 -13.70 -16.86 -13.48
C LYS A 173 -13.05 -16.59 -12.12
N LEU A 174 -13.65 -17.06 -11.03
CA LEU A 174 -13.07 -16.93 -9.69
C LEU A 174 -11.73 -17.67 -9.60
N LEU A 175 -11.67 -18.89 -10.15
CA LEU A 175 -10.45 -19.70 -10.19
C LEU A 175 -9.34 -19.02 -10.98
N LYS A 176 -9.63 -18.57 -12.21
CA LYS A 176 -8.65 -17.87 -13.05
C LYS A 176 -8.09 -16.61 -12.39
N PHE A 177 -8.96 -15.85 -11.72
CA PHE A 177 -8.53 -14.65 -11.00
C PHE A 177 -7.66 -15.00 -9.78
N PHE A 178 -8.01 -16.04 -9.03
CA PHE A 178 -7.16 -16.52 -7.93
C PHE A 178 -5.79 -17.04 -8.41
N GLU A 179 -5.71 -17.66 -9.59
CA GLU A 179 -4.48 -18.19 -10.18
C GLU A 179 -3.46 -17.09 -10.58
N GLU A 180 -3.84 -15.82 -10.57
CA GLU A 180 -2.90 -14.70 -10.72
C GLU A 180 -1.93 -14.61 -9.53
N GLU A 181 -2.31 -15.13 -8.35
CA GLU A 181 -1.47 -15.16 -7.15
C GLU A 181 -0.77 -16.52 -6.98
N ASP A 182 0.56 -16.47 -6.85
CA ASP A 182 1.39 -17.69 -6.75
C ASP A 182 1.58 -18.14 -5.30
N MET A 183 0.66 -18.99 -4.81
CA MET A 183 0.71 -19.54 -3.45
C MET A 183 1.94 -20.41 -3.16
N SER A 184 2.71 -20.84 -4.17
CA SER A 184 3.94 -21.61 -3.95
C SER A 184 5.05 -20.79 -3.27
N LYS A 185 4.95 -19.46 -3.31
CA LYS A 185 5.89 -18.53 -2.66
C LYS A 185 5.63 -18.31 -1.17
N VAL A 186 4.47 -18.74 -0.66
CA VAL A 186 4.07 -18.48 0.73
C VAL A 186 5.07 -19.02 1.76
N PRO A 187 5.65 -20.24 1.64
CA PRO A 187 6.62 -20.73 2.61
C PRO A 187 7.85 -19.83 2.75
N GLU A 188 8.44 -19.41 1.63
CA GLU A 188 9.60 -18.49 1.62
C GLU A 188 9.22 -17.13 2.20
N ARG A 189 8.08 -16.57 1.76
CA ARG A 189 7.63 -15.26 2.20
C ARG A 189 7.27 -15.22 3.68
N ASN A 190 6.63 -16.26 4.20
CA ASN A 190 6.34 -16.36 5.64
C ASN A 190 7.62 -16.55 6.48
N ALA A 191 8.63 -17.27 5.98
CA ALA A 191 9.94 -17.31 6.62
C ALA A 191 10.60 -15.92 6.66
N ARG A 192 10.43 -15.13 5.59
CA ARG A 192 10.88 -13.72 5.57
C ARG A 192 10.14 -12.84 6.58
N ILE A 193 8.83 -13.06 6.81
CA ILE A 193 8.09 -12.38 7.89
C ILE A 193 8.73 -12.67 9.25
N ASP A 194 9.15 -13.91 9.52
CA ASP A 194 9.84 -14.26 10.78
C ASP A 194 11.17 -13.51 10.95
N GLU A 195 11.94 -13.38 9.87
CA GLU A 195 13.19 -12.62 9.87
C GLU A 195 12.95 -11.12 10.15
N ILE A 196 11.95 -10.53 9.49
CA ILE A 196 11.58 -9.13 9.67
C ILE A 196 11.09 -8.88 11.09
N GLU A 197 10.30 -9.78 11.67
CA GLU A 197 9.82 -9.69 13.05
C GLU A 197 10.99 -9.69 14.06
N VAL A 198 12.03 -10.49 13.81
CA VAL A 198 13.26 -10.47 14.63
C VAL A 198 14.02 -9.16 14.47
N GLU A 199 14.12 -8.63 13.25
CA GLU A 199 14.74 -7.33 12.96
C GLU A 199 14.00 -6.20 13.67
N LEU A 200 12.67 -6.14 13.56
CA LEU A 200 11.81 -5.17 14.21
C LEU A 200 11.99 -5.16 15.73
N ARG A 201 12.09 -6.34 16.36
CA ARG A 201 12.36 -6.45 17.80
C ARG A 201 13.71 -5.86 18.19
N LYS A 202 14.75 -6.04 17.37
CA LYS A 202 16.07 -5.43 17.62
C LYS A 202 15.99 -3.91 17.48
N ILE A 203 15.37 -3.43 16.39
CA ILE A 203 15.18 -2.00 16.12
C ILE A 203 14.37 -1.32 17.23
N SER A 204 13.30 -1.94 17.72
CA SER A 204 12.47 -1.36 18.79
C SER A 204 13.26 -1.02 20.07
N ARG A 205 14.40 -1.68 20.31
CA ARG A 205 15.29 -1.41 21.44
C ARG A 205 16.15 -0.16 21.27
N SER A 206 16.43 0.27 20.03
CA SER A 206 17.11 1.53 19.72
C SER A 206 16.14 2.70 19.56
N MET A 207 14.83 2.46 19.60
CA MET A 207 13.82 3.51 19.48
C MET A 207 13.57 4.27 20.79
N ASP A 208 13.32 5.57 20.67
CA ASP A 208 12.68 6.37 21.72
C ASP A 208 11.38 5.70 22.18
N SER A 209 11.20 5.54 23.49
CA SER A 209 10.00 4.93 24.07
C SER A 209 8.69 5.61 23.69
N SER A 210 8.70 6.91 23.42
CA SER A 210 7.52 7.69 23.00
C SER A 210 7.12 7.41 21.55
N GLN A 211 8.05 6.97 20.70
CA GLN A 211 7.83 6.70 19.28
C GLN A 211 7.74 5.20 18.94
N ARG A 212 7.96 4.33 19.93
CA ARG A 212 8.04 2.87 19.76
C ARG A 212 6.72 2.23 19.29
N ARG A 213 5.59 2.93 19.34
CA ARG A 213 4.27 2.37 18.99
C ARG A 213 4.17 1.92 17.54
N ILE A 214 4.96 2.48 16.63
CA ILE A 214 5.04 1.97 15.25
C ILE A 214 5.47 0.50 15.18
N ALA A 215 6.24 -0.01 16.17
CA ALA A 215 6.59 -1.43 16.23
C ALA A 215 5.36 -2.32 16.45
N GLU A 216 4.38 -1.87 17.23
CA GLU A 216 3.11 -2.58 17.42
C GLU A 216 2.29 -2.60 16.12
N TYR A 217 2.14 -1.44 15.46
CA TYR A 217 1.44 -1.37 14.17
C TYR A 217 2.09 -2.26 13.12
N THR A 218 3.42 -2.27 13.09
CA THR A 218 4.20 -3.10 12.17
C THR A 218 4.02 -4.58 12.47
N HIS A 219 4.05 -4.98 13.74
CA HIS A 219 3.79 -6.35 14.16
C HIS A 219 2.41 -6.84 13.73
N ILE A 220 1.36 -6.03 13.96
CA ILE A 220 0.01 -6.39 13.52
C ILE A 220 -0.09 -6.47 11.99
N SER A 221 0.58 -5.58 11.24
CA SER A 221 0.65 -5.69 9.77
C SER A 221 1.38 -6.95 9.27
N LEU A 222 2.42 -7.40 9.98
CA LEU A 222 3.12 -8.67 9.68
C LEU A 222 2.22 -9.88 9.94
N GLU A 223 1.52 -9.90 11.08
CA GLU A 223 0.58 -10.97 11.41
C GLU A 223 -0.61 -10.99 10.43
N MET A 224 -1.11 -9.83 10.02
CA MET A 224 -2.11 -9.71 8.96
C MET A 224 -1.61 -10.30 7.64
N THR A 225 -0.40 -9.92 7.22
CA THR A 225 0.20 -10.43 5.98
C THR A 225 0.34 -11.96 6.03
N ARG A 226 0.81 -12.50 7.15
CA ARG A 226 0.96 -13.94 7.37
C ARG A 226 -0.37 -14.68 7.30
N VAL A 227 -1.38 -14.23 8.06
CA VAL A 227 -2.66 -14.94 8.11
C VAL A 227 -3.38 -14.89 6.77
N TRP A 228 -3.31 -13.78 6.03
CA TRP A 228 -3.88 -13.73 4.67
C TRP A 228 -3.14 -14.64 3.69
N ASN A 229 -1.80 -14.74 3.78
CA ASN A 229 -1.07 -15.74 3.00
C ASN A 229 -1.53 -17.18 3.30
N GLU A 230 -1.80 -17.50 4.56
CA GLU A 230 -2.31 -18.82 4.98
C GLU A 230 -3.73 -19.08 4.46
N VAL A 231 -4.59 -18.05 4.43
CA VAL A 231 -5.90 -18.12 3.75
C VAL A 231 -5.71 -18.49 2.29
N GLY A 232 -4.79 -17.82 1.59
CA GLY A 232 -4.48 -18.13 0.20
C GLY A 232 -4.03 -19.59 0.01
N VAL A 233 -3.13 -20.09 0.85
CA VAL A 233 -2.69 -21.50 0.80
C VAL A 233 -3.88 -22.46 1.00
N PHE A 234 -4.73 -22.19 1.99
CA PHE A 234 -5.90 -23.04 2.24
C PHE A 234 -6.83 -23.09 1.03
N LEU A 235 -7.09 -21.95 0.38
CA LEU A 235 -7.91 -21.89 -0.83
C LEU A 235 -7.27 -22.63 -2.01
N ASP A 236 -5.96 -22.53 -2.18
CA ASP A 236 -5.23 -23.27 -3.23
C ASP A 236 -5.28 -24.79 -3.00
N GLN A 237 -5.21 -25.24 -1.75
CA GLN A 237 -5.39 -26.65 -1.40
C GLN A 237 -6.81 -27.12 -1.74
N LEU A 238 -7.85 -26.35 -1.38
CA LEU A 238 -9.22 -26.66 -1.78
C LEU A 238 -9.39 -26.74 -3.30
N ARG A 239 -8.79 -25.80 -4.04
CA ARG A 239 -8.79 -25.80 -5.52
C ARG A 239 -8.18 -27.09 -6.08
N LYS A 240 -7.11 -27.61 -5.46
CA LYS A 240 -6.47 -28.88 -5.83
C LYS A 240 -7.26 -30.13 -5.42
N GLY A 241 -8.41 -29.97 -4.78
CA GLY A 241 -9.24 -31.07 -4.28
C GLY A 241 -8.74 -31.66 -2.95
N GLU A 242 -7.81 -30.99 -2.27
CA GLU A 242 -7.33 -31.38 -0.95
C GLU A 242 -8.35 -31.01 0.14
N LYS A 243 -8.19 -31.60 1.33
CA LYS A 243 -9.04 -31.33 2.51
C LYS A 243 -8.18 -30.88 3.70
N PRO A 244 -7.72 -29.62 3.72
CA PRO A 244 -6.90 -29.10 4.80
C PRO A 244 -7.64 -29.10 6.16
N GLU A 245 -7.02 -29.65 7.20
CA GLU A 245 -7.62 -29.76 8.54
C GLU A 245 -7.43 -28.51 9.42
N ASN A 246 -6.53 -27.60 9.02
CA ASN A 246 -6.14 -26.42 9.78
C ASN A 246 -7.06 -25.20 9.59
N GLY A 247 -8.15 -25.32 8.82
CA GLY A 247 -9.03 -24.19 8.51
C GLY A 247 -9.61 -23.49 9.74
N ARG A 248 -9.99 -24.25 10.78
CA ARG A 248 -10.47 -23.68 12.06
C ARG A 248 -9.41 -22.87 12.79
N GLU A 249 -8.14 -23.27 12.69
CA GLU A 249 -7.02 -22.57 13.32
C GLU A 249 -6.75 -21.23 12.60
N ILE A 250 -6.74 -21.25 11.26
CA ILE A 250 -6.58 -20.04 10.43
C ILE A 250 -7.74 -19.07 10.69
N ALA A 251 -8.98 -19.55 10.73
CA ALA A 251 -10.16 -18.73 11.04
C ALA A 251 -10.04 -18.04 12.41
N ALA A 252 -9.61 -18.78 13.44
CA ALA A 252 -9.41 -18.22 14.77
C ALA A 252 -8.28 -17.17 14.79
N ARG A 253 -7.23 -17.34 13.97
CA ARG A 253 -6.16 -16.35 13.81
C ARG A 253 -6.64 -15.09 13.10
N LEU A 254 -7.43 -15.23 12.03
CA LEU A 254 -8.05 -14.08 11.34
C LEU A 254 -8.88 -13.23 12.31
N GLU A 255 -9.71 -13.85 13.13
CA GLU A 255 -10.57 -13.15 14.08
C GLU A 255 -9.77 -12.45 15.19
N ARG A 256 -8.69 -13.08 15.68
CA ARG A 256 -7.76 -12.43 16.61
C ARG A 256 -7.06 -11.25 15.98
N CYS A 257 -6.58 -11.38 14.74
CA CYS A 257 -5.94 -10.28 14.03
C CYS A 257 -6.94 -9.14 13.80
N LEU A 258 -8.17 -9.45 13.39
CA LEU A 258 -9.23 -8.47 13.21
C LEU A 258 -9.51 -7.70 14.51
N HIS A 259 -9.56 -8.38 15.66
CA HIS A 259 -9.77 -7.72 16.95
C HIS A 259 -8.72 -6.63 17.23
N TYR A 260 -7.44 -6.95 17.11
CA TYR A 260 -6.36 -5.98 17.33
C TYR A 260 -6.34 -4.88 16.26
N TYR A 261 -6.61 -5.24 15.01
CA TYR A 261 -6.73 -4.27 13.93
C TYR A 261 -7.86 -3.27 14.16
N GLN A 262 -9.03 -3.72 14.63
CA GLN A 262 -10.14 -2.84 15.00
C GLN A 262 -9.78 -1.91 16.16
N GLN A 263 -8.93 -2.34 17.10
CA GLN A 263 -8.43 -1.45 18.16
C GLN A 263 -7.55 -0.35 17.56
N ILE A 264 -6.56 -0.72 16.75
CA ILE A 264 -5.65 0.22 16.07
C ILE A 264 -6.41 1.18 15.15
N TRP A 265 -7.40 0.70 14.39
CA TRP A 265 -8.24 1.52 13.52
C TRP A 265 -8.90 2.66 14.30
N ARG A 266 -9.48 2.36 15.46
CA ARG A 266 -10.21 3.32 16.29
C ARG A 266 -9.34 4.42 16.88
N GLU A 267 -8.03 4.28 16.82
CA GLU A 267 -7.10 5.30 17.31
C GLU A 267 -7.00 6.51 16.35
N ASN A 268 -7.24 6.29 15.06
CA ASN A 268 -7.01 7.31 14.03
C ASN A 268 -8.16 7.42 13.00
N SER A 269 -9.14 6.53 13.03
CA SER A 269 -10.20 6.43 12.03
C SER A 269 -11.59 6.26 12.65
N LYS A 270 -12.63 6.69 11.91
CA LYS A 270 -14.04 6.54 12.31
C LYS A 270 -14.56 5.15 11.96
N GLU A 271 -15.67 4.72 12.58
CA GLU A 271 -16.27 3.38 12.39
C GLU A 271 -16.83 3.07 10.97
N GLY A 272 -16.75 3.99 10.01
CA GLY A 272 -17.41 3.84 8.70
C GLY A 272 -16.98 2.57 7.95
N ASP A 273 -15.70 2.50 7.55
CA ASP A 273 -15.22 1.43 6.68
C ASP A 273 -14.80 0.15 7.42
N ILE A 274 -14.53 0.25 8.74
CA ILE A 274 -14.11 -0.93 9.53
C ILE A 274 -15.16 -2.03 9.55
N MET A 275 -16.46 -1.68 9.48
CA MET A 275 -17.53 -2.68 9.37
C MET A 275 -17.43 -3.46 8.05
N ARG A 276 -17.20 -2.77 6.92
CA ARG A 276 -17.04 -3.40 5.61
C ARG A 276 -15.79 -4.26 5.54
N ILE A 277 -14.68 -3.78 6.10
CA ILE A 277 -13.45 -4.57 6.23
C ILE A 277 -13.73 -5.83 7.07
N SER A 278 -14.41 -5.69 8.20
CA SER A 278 -14.75 -6.82 9.09
C SER A 278 -15.60 -7.88 8.39
N GLU A 279 -16.55 -7.48 7.52
CA GLU A 279 -17.35 -8.42 6.72
C GLU A 279 -16.49 -9.29 5.79
N VAL A 280 -15.34 -8.80 5.32
CA VAL A 280 -14.39 -9.58 4.51
C VAL A 280 -13.74 -10.66 5.37
N PHE A 281 -13.25 -10.29 6.56
CA PHE A 281 -12.64 -11.23 7.50
C PHE A 281 -13.63 -12.33 7.93
N CYS A 282 -14.85 -11.95 8.33
CA CYS A 282 -15.88 -12.90 8.75
C CYS A 282 -16.25 -13.87 7.63
N TRP A 283 -16.39 -13.38 6.40
CA TRP A 283 -16.71 -14.24 5.26
C TRP A 283 -15.63 -15.30 5.01
N TYR A 284 -14.35 -14.91 5.05
CA TYR A 284 -13.25 -15.88 4.92
C TYR A 284 -13.19 -16.84 6.11
N ALA A 285 -13.41 -16.37 7.35
CA ALA A 285 -13.47 -17.23 8.52
C ALA A 285 -14.57 -18.30 8.38
N ASP A 286 -15.72 -17.97 7.80
CA ASP A 286 -16.80 -18.92 7.52
C ASP A 286 -16.44 -19.90 6.39
N VAL A 287 -15.73 -19.45 5.36
CA VAL A 287 -15.23 -20.32 4.28
C VAL A 287 -14.24 -21.36 4.83
N LEU A 288 -13.30 -20.94 5.68
CA LEU A 288 -12.27 -21.79 6.27
C LEU A 288 -12.82 -22.88 7.21
N ARG A 289 -14.05 -22.70 7.73
CA ARG A 289 -14.68 -23.62 8.68
C ARG A 289 -15.51 -24.72 8.02
N LYS A 290 -15.81 -24.56 6.73
CA LYS A 290 -16.56 -25.54 5.94
C LYS A 290 -15.68 -26.72 5.59
#